data_AF-A0A4U3KRF8-F1
#
_entry.id   AF-A0A4U3KRF8-F1
#
_cell.length_a   1.000
_cell.length_b   1.000
_cell.length_c   1.000
_cell.angle_alpha   90.00
_cell.angle_beta   90.00
_cell.angle_gamma   90.00
#
_symmetry.space_group_name_H-M   'P 1'
#
loop_
_entity.id
_entity.type
_entity.pdbx_description
1 polymer ?
#
loop_
_entity_poly.entity_id
_entity_poly.type
_entity_poly.pdbx_seq_one_letter_code
_entity_poly.pdbx_strand_id
1 'polypeptide(L)'
;MTPKQTERLLTKISNIKRTLAAEKRKFGCYDDSRGLRYLPTKYFIQLQDYKGGLTYLRWFSKNFPDDGGFPDFLFEWTIILFKCGKSKGAVKKAFETFCANTYLFDKFFGRPITPIDKWEGSNLEVPGFTDYLDYSSGQAELADFSEWLDSLTATDDFKSRCDKYIDIHRRLKMENDRETRHYLIMQARQLEETL
;
A
#
# COMPACT_ATOMS: atom_id res chain seq x y z
N MET A 1 -0.40 24.41 -4.95
CA MET A 1 0.65 24.41 -3.91
C MET A 1 1.50 25.67 -4.05
N THR A 2 1.88 26.34 -2.96
CA THR A 2 2.77 27.52 -3.02
C THR A 2 4.25 27.11 -3.08
N PRO A 3 5.16 27.95 -3.61
CA PRO A 3 6.59 27.64 -3.65
C PRO A 3 7.18 27.25 -2.29
N LYS A 4 6.75 27.91 -1.22
CA LYS A 4 7.16 27.61 0.16
C LYS A 4 6.69 26.23 0.64
N GLN A 5 5.48 25.80 0.24
CA GLN A 5 4.99 24.46 0.54
C GLN A 5 5.81 23.40 -0.20
N THR A 6 6.12 23.64 -1.48
CA THR A 6 6.99 22.78 -2.29
C THR A 6 8.37 22.61 -1.64
N GLU A 7 9.03 23.71 -1.28
CA GLU A 7 10.34 23.70 -0.62
C GLU A 7 10.31 22.91 0.71
N ARG A 8 9.24 23.07 1.49
CA ARG A 8 9.04 22.33 2.75
C ARG A 8 8.96 20.82 2.51
N LEU A 9 8.22 20.38 1.50
CA LEU A 9 8.11 18.94 1.17
C LEU A 9 9.43 18.37 0.67
N LEU A 10 10.13 19.09 -0.21
CA LEU A 10 11.47 18.69 -0.67
C LEU A 10 12.46 18.58 0.49
N THR A 11 12.41 19.53 1.43
CA THR A 11 13.24 19.50 2.64
C THR A 11 12.93 18.29 3.51
N LYS A 12 11.65 17.93 3.70
CA LYS A 12 11.26 16.72 4.43
C LYS A 12 11.84 15.45 3.78
N ILE A 13 11.71 15.32 2.45
CA ILE A 13 12.25 14.17 1.71
C ILE A 13 13.78 14.10 1.88
N SER A 14 14.48 15.22 1.71
CA SER A 14 15.93 15.32 1.86
C SER A 14 16.40 14.91 3.27
N ASN A 15 15.73 15.42 4.30
CA ASN A 15 16.05 15.10 5.69
C ASN A 15 15.85 13.62 5.99
N ILE A 16 14.72 13.02 5.57
CA ILE A 16 14.47 11.58 5.74
C ILE A 16 15.56 10.75 5.07
N LYS A 17 15.89 11.05 3.81
CA LYS A 17 16.96 10.34 3.08
C LYS A 17 18.31 10.46 3.79
N ARG A 18 18.64 11.63 4.31
CA ARG A 18 19.88 11.88 5.06
C ARG A 18 19.91 11.08 6.35
N THR A 19 18.81 11.06 7.11
CA THR A 19 18.69 10.27 8.35
C THR A 19 18.87 8.79 8.06
N LEU A 20 18.13 8.22 7.10
CA LEU A 20 18.25 6.80 6.73
C LEU A 20 19.67 6.43 6.25
N ALA A 21 20.33 7.32 5.50
CA ALA A 21 21.70 7.11 5.07
C ALA A 21 22.71 7.17 6.23
N ALA A 22 22.49 8.07 7.21
CA ALA A 22 23.32 8.17 8.40
C ALA A 22 23.18 6.92 9.29
N GLU A 23 21.95 6.43 9.49
CA GLU A 23 21.66 5.17 10.19
C GLU A 23 22.41 3.99 9.56
N LYS A 24 22.27 3.80 8.24
CA LYS A 24 22.98 2.73 7.52
C LYS A 24 24.49 2.84 7.62
N ARG A 25 25.04 4.05 7.59
CA ARG A 25 26.49 4.26 7.75
C ARG A 25 26.95 3.89 9.16
N LYS A 26 26.16 4.25 10.18
CA LYS A 26 26.52 4.07 11.59
C LYS A 26 26.37 2.61 12.04
N PHE A 27 25.30 1.95 11.63
CA PHE A 27 24.91 0.64 12.15
C PHE A 27 25.02 -0.51 11.14
N GLY A 28 25.27 -0.21 9.86
CA GLY A 28 25.25 -1.21 8.78
C GLY A 28 23.83 -1.62 8.34
N CYS A 29 22.82 -1.31 9.15
CA CYS A 29 21.40 -1.51 8.91
C CYS A 29 20.61 -0.20 9.13
N TYR A 30 19.30 -0.22 8.87
CA TYR A 30 18.43 0.91 9.14
C TYR A 30 17.68 0.68 10.46
N ASP A 31 18.00 1.42 11.50
CA ASP A 31 17.10 1.55 12.65
C ASP A 31 16.01 2.56 12.28
N ASP A 32 14.88 2.03 11.78
CA ASP A 32 13.72 2.81 11.40
C ASP A 32 12.48 2.43 12.23
N SER A 33 12.66 2.37 13.55
CA SER A 33 11.58 2.20 14.53
C SER A 33 10.45 3.24 14.42
N ARG A 34 10.69 4.35 13.71
CA ARG A 34 9.73 5.45 13.51
C ARG A 34 8.96 5.39 12.18
N GLY A 35 9.26 4.42 11.31
CA GLY A 35 8.60 4.28 10.01
C GLY A 35 8.90 5.42 9.02
N LEU A 36 10.04 6.10 9.16
CA LEU A 36 10.46 7.20 8.28
C LEU A 36 10.56 6.78 6.82
N ARG A 37 10.85 5.50 6.54
CA ARG A 37 10.96 4.97 5.17
C ARG A 37 9.65 4.99 4.38
N TYR A 38 8.50 5.10 5.05
CA TYR A 38 7.21 5.12 4.37
C TYR A 38 6.77 6.53 3.98
N LEU A 39 7.22 7.55 4.72
CA LEU A 39 6.73 8.92 4.55
C LEU A 39 7.06 9.60 3.20
N PRO A 40 8.19 9.31 2.50
CA PRO A 40 8.51 10.03 1.28
C PRO A 40 7.52 9.85 0.14
N THR A 41 6.84 8.71 0.02
CA THR A 41 5.86 8.46 -1.07
C THR A 41 4.72 9.47 -1.04
N LYS A 42 4.16 9.73 0.15
CA LYS A 42 3.18 10.80 0.39
C LYS A 42 3.65 12.14 -0.14
N TYR A 43 4.89 12.52 0.18
CA TYR A 43 5.44 13.81 -0.23
C TYR A 43 5.68 13.88 -1.74
N PHE A 44 6.09 12.79 -2.38
CA PHE A 44 6.21 12.72 -3.84
C PHE A 44 4.86 12.87 -4.54
N ILE A 45 3.80 12.23 -4.02
CA ILE A 45 2.44 12.37 -4.57
C ILE A 45 1.94 13.82 -4.41
N GLN A 46 2.11 14.42 -3.23
CA GLN A 46 1.74 15.82 -3.00
C GLN A 46 2.47 16.78 -3.94
N LEU A 47 3.74 16.50 -4.26
CA LEU A 47 4.54 17.26 -5.22
C LEU A 47 4.22 16.93 -6.68
N GLN A 48 3.43 15.87 -6.94
CA GLN A 48 3.23 15.25 -8.25
C GLN A 48 4.55 14.82 -8.93
N ASP A 49 5.61 14.58 -8.14
CA ASP A 49 6.89 14.05 -8.61
C ASP A 49 6.88 12.51 -8.58
N TYR A 50 6.09 11.93 -9.49
CA TYR A 50 5.93 10.48 -9.56
C TYR A 50 7.22 9.77 -9.99
N LYS A 51 8.07 10.41 -10.82
CA LYS A 51 9.36 9.85 -11.24
C LYS A 51 10.35 9.78 -10.07
N GLY A 52 10.40 10.83 -9.24
CA GLY A 52 11.15 10.83 -7.99
C GLY A 52 10.62 9.78 -7.01
N GLY A 53 9.29 9.66 -6.88
CA GLY A 53 8.63 8.62 -6.12
C GLY A 53 9.00 7.21 -6.58
N LEU A 54 8.97 6.95 -7.89
CA LEU A 54 9.34 5.64 -8.45
C LEU A 54 10.81 5.29 -8.17
N THR A 55 11.70 6.28 -8.25
CA THR A 55 13.12 6.10 -7.92
C THR A 55 13.29 5.76 -6.44
N TYR A 56 12.53 6.43 -5.57
CA TYR A 56 12.52 6.13 -4.14
C TYR A 56 12.01 4.71 -3.86
N LEU A 57 10.92 4.29 -4.49
CA LEU A 57 10.36 2.95 -4.32
C LEU A 57 11.32 1.84 -4.76
N ARG A 58 12.09 2.05 -5.84
CA ARG A 58 13.16 1.11 -6.22
C ARG A 58 14.25 1.01 -5.16
N TRP A 59 14.62 2.14 -4.55
CA TRP A 59 15.56 2.14 -3.43
C TRP A 59 14.95 1.43 -2.21
N PHE A 60 13.67 1.64 -1.93
CA PHE A 60 12.95 0.98 -0.83
C PHE A 60 12.97 -0.53 -1.03
N SER A 61 12.48 -1.05 -2.17
CA SER A 61 12.46 -2.50 -2.46
C SER A 61 13.83 -3.16 -2.34
N LYS A 62 14.90 -2.46 -2.75
CA LYS A 62 16.26 -2.99 -2.66
C LYS A 62 16.77 -3.07 -1.23
N ASN A 63 16.37 -2.15 -0.37
CA ASN A 63 16.91 -2.03 0.99
C ASN A 63 16.03 -2.69 2.05
N PHE A 64 14.75 -2.92 1.74
CA PHE A 64 13.74 -3.51 2.61
C PHE A 64 12.96 -4.61 1.84
N PRO A 65 13.63 -5.67 1.36
CA PRO A 65 12.98 -6.68 0.51
C PRO A 65 11.92 -7.50 1.24
N ASP A 66 12.07 -7.68 2.55
CA ASP A 66 11.15 -8.46 3.40
C ASP A 66 10.06 -7.61 4.06
N ASP A 67 9.96 -6.33 3.68
CA ASP A 67 9.04 -5.38 4.29
C ASP A 67 7.69 -5.38 3.56
N GLY A 68 6.63 -5.79 4.27
CA GLY A 68 5.27 -5.84 3.75
C GLY A 68 4.60 -4.46 3.56
N GLY A 69 5.16 -3.40 4.17
CA GLY A 69 4.61 -2.04 4.11
C GLY A 69 3.34 -1.82 4.93
N PHE A 70 3.00 -0.55 5.14
CA PHE A 70 1.69 -0.16 5.67
C PHE A 70 0.64 -0.05 4.56
N PRO A 71 -0.66 -0.26 4.84
CA PRO A 71 -1.69 -0.24 3.82
C PRO A 71 -1.77 1.09 3.03
N ASP A 72 -1.61 2.24 3.70
CA ASP A 72 -1.55 3.56 3.07
C ASP A 72 -0.30 3.73 2.18
N PHE A 73 0.86 3.27 2.63
CA PHE A 73 2.08 3.26 1.84
C PHE A 73 1.95 2.39 0.57
N LEU A 74 1.32 1.23 0.66
CA LEU A 74 1.06 0.37 -0.51
C LEU A 74 0.08 1.03 -1.48
N PHE A 75 -0.94 1.73 -0.97
CA PHE A 75 -1.84 2.53 -1.79
C PHE A 75 -1.09 3.64 -2.54
N GLU A 76 -0.22 4.38 -1.86
CA GLU A 76 0.64 5.40 -2.45
C GLU A 76 1.61 4.83 -3.49
N TRP A 77 2.16 3.65 -3.23
CA TRP A 77 2.98 2.92 -4.19
C TRP A 77 2.19 2.60 -5.46
N THR A 78 0.95 2.13 -5.30
CA THR A 78 0.04 1.85 -6.43
C THR A 78 -0.17 3.10 -7.29
N ILE A 79 -0.45 4.25 -6.68
CA ILE A 79 -0.58 5.54 -7.38
C ILE A 79 0.68 5.86 -8.18
N ILE A 80 1.86 5.78 -7.56
CA ILE A 80 3.12 6.13 -8.21
C ILE A 80 3.42 5.20 -9.40
N LEU A 81 3.16 3.90 -9.27
CA LEU A 81 3.33 2.95 -10.37
C LEU A 81 2.39 3.25 -11.53
N PHE A 82 1.11 3.49 -11.23
CA PHE A 82 0.12 3.85 -12.25
C PHE A 82 0.52 5.14 -12.98
N LYS A 83 0.82 6.21 -12.25
CA LYS A 83 1.21 7.52 -12.80
C LYS A 83 2.51 7.47 -13.61
N CYS A 84 3.34 6.46 -13.39
CA CYS A 84 4.55 6.20 -14.18
C CYS A 84 4.38 5.17 -15.31
N GLY A 85 3.14 4.77 -15.63
CA GLY A 85 2.83 3.81 -16.70
C GLY A 85 3.32 2.39 -16.42
N LYS A 86 3.48 2.00 -15.15
CA LYS A 86 3.92 0.66 -14.74
C LYS A 86 2.73 -0.26 -14.48
N SER A 87 1.89 -0.45 -15.50
CA SER A 87 0.57 -1.07 -15.37
C SER A 87 0.56 -2.42 -14.65
N LYS A 88 1.44 -3.37 -15.04
CA LYS A 88 1.53 -4.68 -14.36
C LYS A 88 1.88 -4.54 -12.87
N GLY A 89 2.87 -3.70 -12.57
CA GLY A 89 3.26 -3.43 -11.19
C GLY A 89 2.15 -2.73 -10.40
N ALA A 90 1.42 -1.81 -11.03
CA ALA A 90 0.30 -1.10 -10.40
C ALA A 90 -0.84 -2.06 -10.06
N VAL A 91 -1.23 -2.96 -10.97
CA VAL A 91 -2.25 -4.00 -10.70
C VAL A 91 -1.84 -4.89 -9.53
N LYS A 92 -0.59 -5.40 -9.56
CA LYS A 92 -0.06 -6.22 -8.47
C LYS A 92 -0.11 -5.47 -7.13
N LYS A 93 0.40 -4.23 -7.10
CA LYS A 93 0.45 -3.43 -5.88
C LYS A 93 -0.95 -3.01 -5.39
N ALA A 94 -1.92 -2.84 -6.28
CA ALA A 94 -3.32 -2.63 -5.91
C ALA A 94 -3.87 -3.86 -5.17
N PHE A 95 -3.58 -5.07 -5.65
CA PHE A 95 -4.00 -6.28 -4.96
C PHE A 95 -3.30 -6.44 -3.60
N GLU A 96 -1.99 -6.22 -3.52
CA GLU A 96 -1.27 -6.21 -2.23
C GLU A 96 -1.85 -5.15 -1.26
N THR A 97 -2.28 -3.99 -1.77
CA THR A 97 -2.97 -2.97 -0.98
C THR A 97 -4.29 -3.49 -0.42
N PHE A 98 -5.08 -4.17 -1.26
CA PHE A 98 -6.33 -4.80 -0.84
C PHE A 98 -6.11 -5.87 0.23
N CYS A 99 -5.08 -6.70 0.09
CA CYS A 99 -4.71 -7.71 1.08
C CYS A 99 -4.29 -7.05 2.41
N ALA A 100 -3.52 -5.95 2.37
CA ALA A 100 -3.08 -5.27 3.58
C ALA A 100 -4.22 -4.60 4.36
N ASN A 101 -5.25 -4.10 3.67
CA ASN A 101 -6.50 -3.67 4.28
C ASN A 101 -7.66 -3.71 3.26
N THR A 102 -8.62 -4.62 3.48
CA THR A 102 -9.73 -4.88 2.54
C THR A 102 -10.74 -3.75 2.42
N TYR A 103 -10.62 -2.69 3.23
CA TYR A 103 -11.56 -1.57 3.32
C TYR A 103 -11.03 -0.27 2.68
N LEU A 104 -9.75 -0.24 2.31
CA LEU A 104 -9.10 0.97 1.80
C LEU A 104 -9.72 1.52 0.51
N PHE A 105 -10.12 0.63 -0.41
CA PHE A 105 -10.73 1.07 -1.67
C PHE A 105 -12.13 1.65 -1.45
N ASP A 106 -12.92 1.05 -0.56
CA ASP A 106 -14.22 1.60 -0.20
C ASP A 106 -14.06 2.99 0.45
N LYS A 107 -13.09 3.15 1.35
CA LYS A 107 -12.72 4.46 1.91
C LYS A 107 -12.37 5.46 0.82
N PHE A 108 -11.50 5.08 -0.11
CA PHE A 108 -11.05 5.95 -1.20
C PHE A 108 -12.20 6.42 -2.10
N PHE A 109 -13.11 5.51 -2.45
CA PHE A 109 -14.29 5.82 -3.27
C PHE A 109 -15.45 6.45 -2.49
N GLY A 110 -15.31 6.65 -1.17
CA GLY A 110 -16.38 7.15 -0.33
C GLY A 110 -17.59 6.19 -0.21
N ARG A 111 -17.36 4.89 -0.41
CA ARG A 111 -18.36 3.83 -0.26
C ARG A 111 -18.55 3.47 1.22
N PRO A 112 -19.72 2.95 1.63
CA PRO A 112 -19.92 2.48 2.99
C PRO A 112 -18.95 1.35 3.36
N ILE A 113 -18.21 1.52 4.45
CA ILE A 113 -17.31 0.47 4.96
C ILE A 113 -18.14 -0.51 5.78
N THR A 114 -18.28 -1.74 5.27
CA THR A 114 -18.97 -2.83 5.98
C THR A 114 -17.92 -3.79 6.53
N PRO A 115 -17.78 -3.93 7.86
CA PRO A 115 -16.86 -4.88 8.45
C PRO A 115 -17.13 -6.30 7.95
N ILE A 116 -16.08 -6.98 7.50
CA ILE A 116 -16.17 -8.35 6.99
C ILE A 116 -15.87 -9.29 8.16
N ASP A 117 -16.74 -10.28 8.36
CA ASP A 117 -16.52 -11.32 9.35
C ASP A 117 -15.40 -12.28 8.90
N LYS A 118 -14.13 -11.89 9.11
CA LYS A 118 -12.93 -12.63 8.72
C LYS A 118 -11.84 -12.54 9.78
N TRP A 119 -10.78 -13.33 9.63
CA TRP A 119 -9.56 -13.18 10.43
C TRP A 119 -8.82 -11.91 10.02
N GLU A 120 -8.44 -11.12 11.03
CA GLU A 120 -7.65 -9.89 10.91
C GLU A 120 -6.46 -10.04 11.86
N GLY A 121 -5.26 -10.16 11.31
CA GLY A 121 -4.04 -10.48 12.06
C GLY A 121 -3.41 -9.29 12.78
N SER A 122 -3.87 -8.08 12.46
CA SER A 122 -3.25 -6.83 12.82
C SER A 122 -4.29 -5.71 12.92
N ASN A 123 -4.01 -4.69 13.73
CA ASN A 123 -4.78 -3.44 13.76
C ASN A 123 -4.68 -2.64 12.44
N LEU A 124 -3.79 -3.02 11.53
CA LEU A 124 -3.72 -2.46 10.17
C LEU A 124 -4.81 -3.02 9.26
N GLU A 125 -5.33 -4.22 9.55
CA GLU A 125 -6.29 -4.91 8.69
C GLU A 125 -7.75 -4.59 9.04
N VAL A 126 -8.00 -3.91 10.17
CA VAL A 126 -9.34 -3.57 10.65
C VAL A 126 -9.90 -2.30 9.95
N PRO A 127 -11.23 -2.09 9.93
CA PRO A 127 -11.84 -0.89 9.33
C PRO A 127 -11.29 0.44 9.85
N GLY A 128 -10.98 0.51 11.15
CA GLY A 128 -10.50 1.75 11.80
C GLY A 128 -9.20 2.30 11.23
N PHE A 129 -8.37 1.48 10.58
CA PHE A 129 -7.15 1.99 9.92
C PHE A 129 -7.49 2.98 8.78
N THR A 130 -8.66 2.83 8.15
CA THR A 130 -9.05 3.69 7.01
C THR A 130 -9.20 5.16 7.38
N ASP A 131 -9.31 5.50 8.67
CA ASP A 131 -9.35 6.89 9.15
C ASP A 131 -8.02 7.64 8.93
N TYR A 132 -6.93 6.91 8.72
CA TYR A 132 -5.62 7.49 8.40
C TYR A 132 -5.39 7.71 6.89
N LEU A 133 -6.31 7.27 6.03
CA LEU A 133 -6.19 7.47 4.58
C LEU A 133 -6.61 8.90 4.20
N ASP A 134 -5.64 9.72 3.81
CA ASP A 134 -5.84 11.11 3.40
C ASP A 134 -6.26 11.27 1.92
N TYR A 135 -6.56 10.17 1.22
CA TYR A 135 -6.86 10.16 -0.21
C TYR A 135 -8.33 9.89 -0.50
N SER A 136 -8.85 10.51 -1.55
CA SER A 136 -10.22 10.31 -2.04
C SER A 136 -10.28 10.35 -3.55
N SER A 137 -11.21 9.60 -4.14
CA SER A 137 -11.49 9.59 -5.57
C SER A 137 -11.98 10.93 -6.12
N GLY A 138 -12.39 11.86 -5.25
CA GLY A 138 -12.75 13.23 -5.64
C GLY A 138 -11.56 14.17 -5.87
N GLN A 139 -10.33 13.74 -5.59
CA GLN A 139 -9.14 14.56 -5.81
C GLN A 139 -8.85 14.70 -7.31
N ALA A 140 -8.82 15.93 -7.81
CA ALA A 140 -8.64 16.22 -9.23
C ALA A 140 -7.35 15.64 -9.80
N GLU A 141 -6.26 15.64 -9.02
CA GLU A 141 -4.97 15.08 -9.40
C GLU A 141 -4.96 13.54 -9.49
N LEU A 142 -5.97 12.87 -8.94
CA LEU A 142 -6.12 11.41 -8.95
C LEU A 142 -7.26 10.92 -9.86
N ALA A 143 -7.92 11.79 -10.63
CA ALA A 143 -9.10 11.41 -11.42
C ALA A 143 -8.84 10.22 -12.38
N ASP A 144 -7.74 10.27 -13.14
CA ASP A 144 -7.27 9.19 -14.02
C ASP A 144 -6.96 7.88 -13.25
N PHE A 145 -6.38 8.00 -12.07
CA PHE A 145 -6.10 6.87 -11.18
C PHE A 145 -7.40 6.28 -10.62
N SER A 146 -8.38 7.12 -10.26
CA SER A 146 -9.69 6.70 -9.77
C SER A 146 -10.46 5.93 -10.83
N GLU A 147 -10.52 6.45 -12.07
CA GLU A 147 -11.14 5.75 -13.20
C GLU A 147 -10.47 4.40 -13.48
N TRP A 148 -9.13 4.37 -13.45
CA TRP A 148 -8.38 3.13 -13.62
C TRP A 148 -8.64 2.12 -12.51
N LEU A 149 -8.62 2.55 -11.24
CA LEU A 149 -8.81 1.67 -10.09
C LEU A 149 -10.25 1.13 -10.06
N ASP A 150 -11.24 1.95 -10.37
CA ASP A 150 -12.63 1.51 -10.46
C ASP A 150 -12.80 0.48 -11.58
N SER A 151 -12.21 0.73 -12.76
CA SER A 151 -12.20 -0.23 -13.86
C SER A 151 -11.49 -1.53 -13.50
N LEU A 152 -10.35 -1.46 -12.81
CA LEU A 152 -9.58 -2.63 -12.35
C LEU A 152 -10.41 -3.47 -11.38
N THR A 153 -10.96 -2.83 -10.34
CA THR A 153 -11.76 -3.51 -9.31
C THR A 153 -13.09 -4.03 -9.83
N ALA A 154 -13.56 -3.54 -10.98
CA ALA A 154 -14.73 -4.08 -11.67
C ALA A 154 -14.44 -5.37 -12.46
N THR A 155 -13.17 -5.69 -12.78
CA THR A 155 -12.82 -6.89 -13.56
C THR A 155 -13.09 -8.19 -12.79
N ASP A 156 -13.48 -9.24 -13.52
CA ASP A 156 -13.75 -10.55 -12.93
C ASP A 156 -12.51 -11.20 -12.31
N ASP A 157 -11.33 -11.00 -12.90
CA ASP A 157 -10.08 -11.53 -12.34
C ASP A 157 -9.77 -10.90 -10.98
N PHE A 158 -9.87 -9.57 -10.88
CA PHE A 158 -9.60 -8.87 -9.62
C PHE A 158 -10.63 -9.25 -8.54
N LYS A 159 -11.93 -9.25 -8.89
CA LYS A 159 -13.00 -9.68 -7.98
C LYS A 159 -12.80 -11.10 -7.49
N SER A 160 -12.55 -12.04 -8.39
CA SER A 160 -12.33 -13.45 -8.04
C SER A 160 -11.14 -13.62 -7.09
N ARG A 161 -10.06 -12.86 -7.28
CA ARG A 161 -8.90 -12.87 -6.38
C ARG A 161 -9.23 -12.29 -5.01
N CYS A 162 -9.93 -11.14 -4.95
CA CYS A 162 -10.41 -10.55 -3.71
C CYS A 162 -11.32 -11.50 -2.93
N ASP A 163 -12.27 -12.14 -3.61
CA ASP A 163 -13.20 -13.10 -3.01
C ASP A 163 -12.46 -14.32 -2.45
N LYS A 164 -11.49 -14.87 -3.19
CA LYS A 164 -10.64 -15.97 -2.72
C LYS A 164 -9.84 -15.57 -1.48
N TYR A 165 -9.26 -14.37 -1.46
CA TYR A 165 -8.53 -13.86 -0.31
C TYR A 165 -9.44 -13.75 0.93
N ILE A 166 -10.63 -13.17 0.77
CA ILE A 166 -11.62 -13.05 1.84
C ILE A 166 -12.07 -14.44 2.33
N ASP A 167 -12.35 -15.39 1.44
CA ASP A 167 -12.75 -16.75 1.80
C ASP A 167 -11.67 -17.47 2.64
N ILE A 168 -10.40 -17.35 2.22
CA ILE A 168 -9.27 -17.89 2.99
C ILE A 168 -9.23 -17.27 4.39
N HIS A 169 -9.41 -15.96 4.51
CA HIS A 169 -9.40 -15.26 5.81
C HIS A 169 -10.63 -15.58 6.67
N ARG A 170 -11.79 -15.87 6.07
CA ARG A 170 -12.96 -16.41 6.80
C ARG A 170 -12.65 -17.77 7.40
N ARG A 171 -12.03 -18.66 6.62
CA ARG A 171 -11.61 -19.98 7.09
C ARG A 171 -10.56 -19.89 8.20
N LEU A 172 -9.57 -19.00 8.04
CA LEU A 172 -8.55 -18.73 9.07
C LEU A 172 -9.14 -18.25 10.40
N LYS A 173 -10.34 -17.65 10.40
CA LYS A 173 -10.97 -17.18 11.64
C LYS A 173 -11.38 -18.34 12.55
N MET A 174 -11.83 -19.43 11.94
CA MET A 174 -12.39 -20.60 12.64
C MET A 174 -11.41 -21.76 12.76
N GLU A 175 -10.34 -21.75 11.97
CA GLU A 175 -9.35 -22.83 11.93
C GLU A 175 -8.36 -22.73 13.09
N ASN A 176 -8.24 -23.81 13.86
CA ASN A 176 -7.33 -23.92 15.01
C ASN A 176 -6.17 -24.88 14.73
N ASP A 177 -6.30 -25.77 13.75
CA ASP A 177 -5.25 -26.71 13.38
C ASP A 177 -4.07 -25.96 12.74
N ARG A 178 -2.88 -26.15 13.32
CA ARG A 178 -1.67 -25.38 12.93
C ARG A 178 -1.28 -25.62 11.47
N GLU A 179 -1.36 -26.86 11.00
CA GLU A 179 -0.95 -27.23 9.65
C GLU A 179 -1.92 -26.66 8.61
N THR A 180 -3.22 -26.78 8.89
CA THR A 180 -4.28 -26.23 8.04
C THR A 180 -4.22 -24.70 7.99
N ARG A 181 -4.01 -24.03 9.13
CA ARG A 181 -3.76 -22.57 9.17
C ARG A 181 -2.55 -22.19 8.32
N HIS A 182 -1.44 -22.92 8.46
CA HIS A 182 -0.22 -22.65 7.69
C HIS A 182 -0.49 -22.76 6.18
N TYR A 183 -1.19 -23.81 5.76
CA TYR A 183 -1.58 -24.01 4.37
C TYR A 183 -2.47 -22.88 3.84
N LEU A 184 -3.47 -22.44 4.61
CA LEU A 184 -4.32 -21.30 4.25
C LEU A 184 -3.51 -20.01 4.08
N ILE A 185 -2.57 -19.73 4.99
CA ILE A 185 -1.68 -18.56 4.88
C ILE A 185 -0.83 -18.65 3.60
N MET A 186 -0.30 -19.84 3.27
CA MET A 186 0.45 -20.02 2.03
C MET A 186 -0.41 -19.78 0.79
N GLN A 187 -1.67 -20.24 0.78
CA GLN A 187 -2.58 -19.96 -0.32
C GLN A 187 -2.85 -18.46 -0.47
N ALA A 188 -3.07 -17.74 0.63
CA ALA A 188 -3.28 -16.28 0.58
C ALA A 188 -2.07 -15.57 -0.04
N ARG A 189 -0.85 -15.92 0.38
CA ARG A 189 0.40 -15.35 -0.17
C ARG A 189 0.58 -15.64 -1.66
N GLN A 190 0.24 -16.85 -2.11
CA GLN A 190 0.32 -17.21 -3.53
C GLN A 190 -0.61 -16.37 -4.43
N LEU A 191 -1.72 -15.85 -3.89
CA LEU A 191 -2.59 -14.94 -4.65
C LEU A 191 -1.86 -13.63 -5.01
N GLU A 192 -0.96 -13.15 -4.15
CA GLU A 192 -0.16 -11.93 -4.36
C GLU A 192 1.00 -12.15 -5.34
N GLU A 193 1.57 -13.36 -5.36
CA GLU A 193 2.71 -13.69 -6.22
C GLU A 193 2.34 -13.89 -7.70
N THR A 194 1.08 -14.22 -7.99
CA THR A 194 0.60 -14.66 -9.32
C THR A 194 -0.03 -13.55 -10.19
N LEU A 195 0.40 -12.29 -10.00
CA LEU A 195 -0.01 -11.10 -10.75
C LEU A 195 1.14 -10.45 -11.55
#